data_AF-E3T612-F1
#
_entry.id   AF-E3T612-F1
#
_cell.length_a   1.000
_cell.length_b   1.000
_cell.length_c   1.000
_cell.angle_alpha   90.00
_cell.angle_beta   90.00
_cell.angle_gamma   90.00
#
_symmetry.space_group_name_H-M   'P 1'
#
loop_
_entity.id
_entity.type
_entity.pdbx_description
1 polymer ?
#
loop_
_entity_poly.entity_id
_entity_poly.type
_entity_poly.pdbx_seq_one_letter_code
_entity_poly.pdbx_strand_id
1 'polypeptide(L)'
;MLAIAAALLLQSALSMMLPAGARVFDPFLLVLVYCGLSFGETHGMLAGGAAGWAQDCFFGGQHTLGLSGLTKVLVGFAVGLAATRFQLTEAGPRLLVLVAAVVVDVLLLGALAAMFDITVGRPSVAGLAGRAALNAVLGVVLFEIMERRVMSKRRP
;
A
#
# COMPACT_ATOMS: atom_id res chain seq x y z
N MET A 1 -0.29 6.45 -12.60
CA MET A 1 -0.79 7.82 -12.34
C MET A 1 -2.29 7.87 -12.09
N LEU A 2 -3.15 7.39 -12.98
CA LEU A 2 -4.61 7.32 -12.73
C LEU A 2 -4.98 6.54 -11.46
N ALA A 3 -4.29 5.42 -11.18
CA ALA A 3 -4.52 4.63 -9.97
C ALA A 3 -4.19 5.39 -8.68
N ILE A 4 -3.17 6.26 -8.71
CA ILE A 4 -2.77 7.08 -7.56
C ILE A 4 -3.78 8.21 -7.35
N ALA A 5 -4.26 8.82 -8.43
CA ALA A 5 -5.35 9.80 -8.35
C ALA A 5 -6.64 9.18 -7.80
N ALA A 6 -6.98 7.95 -8.23
CA ALA A 6 -8.12 7.21 -7.69
C ALA A 6 -7.93 6.86 -6.21
N ALA A 7 -6.73 6.40 -5.81
CA ALA A 7 -6.40 6.14 -4.42
C ALA A 7 -6.52 7.41 -3.56
N LEU A 8 -6.04 8.55 -4.07
CA LEU A 8 -6.16 9.84 -3.41
C LEU A 8 -7.63 10.23 -3.20
N LEU A 9 -8.45 10.16 -4.24
CA LEU A 9 -9.88 10.48 -4.16
C LEU A 9 -10.61 9.55 -3.17
N LEU A 10 -10.31 8.25 -3.22
CA LEU A 10 -10.89 7.27 -2.32
C LEU A 10 -10.50 7.54 -0.87
N GLN A 11 -9.22 7.79 -0.60
CA GLN A 11 -8.74 8.10 0.75
C GLN A 11 -9.31 9.42 1.27
N SER A 12 -9.43 10.43 0.42
CA SER A 12 -10.05 11.72 0.78
C SER A 12 -11.53 11.55 1.14
N ALA A 13 -12.29 10.81 0.32
CA ALA A 13 -13.70 10.52 0.60
C ALA A 13 -13.87 9.72 1.89
N LEU A 14 -13.05 8.69 2.12
CA LEU A 14 -13.07 7.91 3.35
C LEU A 14 -12.74 8.75 4.58
N SER A 15 -11.76 9.64 4.46
CA SER A 15 -11.35 10.53 5.55
C SER A 15 -12.46 11.51 5.94
N MET A 16 -13.27 11.96 4.98
CA MET A 16 -14.43 12.82 5.23
C MET A 16 -15.62 12.06 5.84
N MET A 17 -15.92 10.86 5.35
CA MET A 17 -17.13 10.12 5.73
C MET A 17 -16.94 9.23 6.97
N LEU A 18 -15.79 8.56 7.08
CA LEU A 18 -15.47 7.56 8.10
C LEU A 18 -14.00 7.72 8.57
N PRO A 19 -13.69 8.70 9.42
CA PRO A 19 -12.31 8.99 9.84
C PRO A 19 -11.61 7.80 10.49
N ALA A 20 -12.36 6.93 11.19
CA ALA A 20 -11.83 5.70 11.76
C ALA A 20 -11.49 4.65 10.67
N GLY A 21 -12.34 4.52 9.64
CA GLY A 21 -12.12 3.60 8.51
C GLY A 21 -10.95 4.01 7.63
N ALA A 22 -10.77 5.33 7.41
CA ALA A 22 -9.63 5.89 6.68
C ALA A 22 -8.28 5.57 7.31
N ARG A 23 -8.23 5.34 8.63
CA ARG A 23 -7.02 4.87 9.29
C ARG A 23 -6.77 3.40 9.01
N VAL A 24 -7.79 2.56 8.82
CA VAL A 24 -7.60 1.11 8.70
C VAL A 24 -7.27 0.70 7.25
N PHE A 25 -7.84 1.39 6.28
CA PHE A 25 -7.64 1.11 4.86
C PHE A 25 -6.52 1.97 4.25
N ASP A 26 -5.60 1.36 3.50
CA ASP A 26 -4.50 2.04 2.81
C ASP A 26 -4.54 1.73 1.29
N PRO A 27 -5.22 2.57 0.49
CA PRO A 27 -5.28 2.38 -0.96
C PRO A 27 -3.94 2.65 -1.65
N PHE A 28 -3.05 3.45 -1.06
CA PHE A 28 -1.73 3.73 -1.61
C PHE A 28 -0.84 2.48 -1.57
N LEU A 29 -0.92 1.72 -0.47
CA LEU A 29 -0.25 0.43 -0.34
C LEU A 29 -0.77 -0.60 -1.35
N LEU A 30 -2.08 -0.63 -1.61
CA LEU A 30 -2.62 -1.55 -2.62
C LEU A 30 -2.09 -1.24 -4.03
N VAL A 31 -1.96 0.04 -4.38
CA VAL A 31 -1.45 0.45 -5.69
C VAL A 31 0.03 0.05 -5.86
N LEU A 32 0.89 0.34 -4.88
CA LEU A 32 2.31 -0.02 -5.00
C LEU A 32 2.52 -1.53 -5.00
N VAL A 33 1.75 -2.28 -4.21
CA VAL A 33 1.83 -3.75 -4.16
C VAL A 33 1.42 -4.34 -5.50
N TYR A 34 0.31 -3.86 -6.08
CA TYR A 34 -0.12 -4.28 -7.42
C TYR A 34 0.97 -3.99 -8.45
N CYS A 35 1.53 -2.78 -8.46
CA CYS A 35 2.58 -2.42 -9.40
C CYS A 35 3.84 -3.27 -9.23
N GLY A 36 4.24 -3.57 -8.00
CA GLY A 36 5.38 -4.45 -7.71
C GLY A 36 5.13 -5.88 -8.20
N LEU A 37 3.97 -6.45 -7.86
CA LEU A 37 3.60 -7.82 -8.26
C LEU A 37 3.46 -7.97 -9.78
N SER A 38 2.89 -6.99 -10.47
CA SER A 38 2.60 -7.08 -11.91
C SER A 38 3.76 -6.68 -12.81
N PHE A 39 4.62 -5.75 -12.37
CA PHE A 39 5.62 -5.12 -13.24
C PHE A 39 7.04 -5.08 -12.66
N GLY A 40 7.28 -5.72 -11.51
CA GLY A 40 8.60 -5.89 -10.91
C GLY A 40 9.05 -4.73 -10.01
N GLU A 41 10.27 -4.82 -9.51
CA GLU A 41 10.84 -3.97 -8.45
C GLU A 41 10.84 -2.48 -8.78
N THR A 42 11.23 -2.10 -10.01
CA THR A 42 11.30 -0.68 -10.41
C THR A 42 9.92 -0.03 -10.42
N HIS A 43 8.90 -0.73 -10.91
CA HIS A 43 7.54 -0.21 -10.94
C HIS A 43 6.94 -0.13 -9.55
N GLY A 44 7.19 -1.13 -8.70
CA GLY A 44 6.79 -1.11 -7.28
C GLY A 44 7.43 0.07 -6.55
N MET A 45 8.73 0.29 -6.75
CA MET A 45 9.49 1.41 -6.17
C MET A 45 8.94 2.77 -6.60
N LEU A 46 8.75 2.98 -7.92
CA LEU A 46 8.23 4.24 -8.46
C LEU A 46 6.79 4.51 -8.03
N ALA A 47 5.94 3.47 -8.04
CA ALA A 47 4.57 3.58 -7.55
C ALA A 47 4.55 3.89 -6.06
N GLY A 48 5.42 3.25 -5.27
CA GLY A 48 5.61 3.51 -3.85
C GLY A 48 6.03 4.94 -3.56
N GLY A 49 7.03 5.46 -4.28
CA GLY A 49 7.48 6.85 -4.15
C GLY A 49 6.38 7.85 -4.46
N ALA A 50 5.67 7.68 -5.58
CA ALA A 50 4.58 8.57 -5.96
C ALA A 50 3.39 8.49 -4.97
N ALA A 51 3.05 7.29 -4.51
CA ALA A 51 1.97 7.06 -3.57
C ALA A 51 2.28 7.62 -2.18
N GLY A 52 3.52 7.41 -1.70
CA GLY A 52 3.97 7.94 -0.41
C GLY A 52 4.13 9.46 -0.40
N TRP A 53 4.62 10.06 -1.50
CA TRP A 53 4.62 11.51 -1.65
C TRP A 53 3.20 12.09 -1.64
N ALA A 54 2.27 11.49 -2.39
CA ALA A 54 0.88 11.91 -2.36
C ALA A 54 0.29 11.77 -0.94
N GLN A 55 0.60 10.69 -0.24
CA GLN A 55 0.15 10.50 1.12
C GLN A 55 0.71 11.57 2.07
N ASP A 56 1.99 11.90 1.97
CA ASP A 56 2.62 12.92 2.80
C ASP A 56 2.03 14.32 2.52
N CYS A 57 1.81 14.67 1.24
CA CYS A 57 1.24 15.98 0.86
C CYS A 57 -0.22 16.18 1.29
N PHE A 58 -1.05 15.13 1.23
CA PHE A 58 -2.50 15.26 1.42
C PHE A 58 -3.00 14.73 2.77
N PHE A 59 -2.29 13.79 3.38
CA PHE A 59 -2.69 13.14 4.64
C PHE A 59 -1.59 13.18 5.72
N GLY A 60 -0.43 13.77 5.44
CA GLY A 60 0.69 13.87 6.38
C GLY A 60 0.42 14.77 7.60
N GLY A 61 -0.58 15.66 7.56
CA GLY A 61 -0.87 16.57 8.68
C GLY A 61 0.35 17.42 9.07
N GLN A 62 0.63 17.56 10.38
CA GLN A 62 1.80 18.26 10.94
C GLN A 62 3.11 17.44 10.86
N HIS A 63 3.11 16.27 10.20
CA HIS A 63 4.25 15.37 10.15
C HIS A 63 5.14 15.62 8.93
N THR A 64 6.43 15.34 9.14
CA THR A 64 7.53 15.53 8.19
C THR A 64 7.26 14.88 6.84
N LEU A 65 7.31 15.69 5.77
CA LEU A 65 7.24 15.24 4.39
C LEU A 65 8.38 14.24 4.10
N GLY A 66 8.06 13.14 3.42
CA GLY A 66 9.03 12.16 2.94
C GLY A 66 9.12 10.88 3.76
N LEU A 67 8.50 10.81 4.95
CA LEU A 67 8.52 9.59 5.77
C LEU A 67 7.72 8.47 5.08
N SER A 68 6.47 8.73 4.69
CA SER A 68 5.66 7.73 3.97
C SER A 68 6.19 7.50 2.56
N GLY A 69 6.76 8.55 1.94
CA GLY A 69 7.52 8.42 0.70
C GLY A 69 8.59 7.33 0.78
N LEU A 70 9.47 7.42 1.78
CA LEU A 70 10.58 6.48 1.95
C LEU A 70 10.10 5.06 2.28
N THR A 71 9.12 4.90 3.19
CA THR A 71 8.61 3.56 3.52
C THR A 71 8.01 2.88 2.30
N LYS A 72 7.19 3.59 1.53
CA LYS A 72 6.49 3.03 0.37
C LYS A 72 7.42 2.71 -0.80
N VAL A 73 8.51 3.46 -0.98
CA VAL A 73 9.60 3.10 -1.90
C VAL A 73 10.19 1.74 -1.52
N LEU A 74 10.55 1.56 -0.24
CA LEU A 74 11.17 0.33 0.25
C LEU A 74 10.22 -0.87 0.17
N VAL A 75 8.97 -0.70 0.60
CA VAL A 75 7.94 -1.75 0.53
C VAL A 75 7.65 -2.12 -0.92
N GLY A 76 7.46 -1.13 -1.79
CA GLY A 76 7.18 -1.36 -3.22
C GLY A 76 8.31 -2.08 -3.93
N PHE A 77 9.56 -1.67 -3.66
CA PHE A 77 10.74 -2.35 -4.16
C PHE A 77 10.82 -3.80 -3.64
N ALA A 78 10.66 -4.02 -2.33
CA ALA A 78 10.74 -5.36 -1.74
C ALA A 78 9.67 -6.31 -2.27
N VAL A 79 8.44 -5.82 -2.46
CA VAL A 79 7.34 -6.59 -3.05
C VAL A 79 7.64 -6.94 -4.50
N GLY A 80 8.11 -5.99 -5.31
CA GLY A 80 8.47 -6.27 -6.70
C GLY A 80 9.66 -7.21 -6.83
N LEU A 81 10.66 -7.08 -5.95
CA LEU A 81 11.78 -8.01 -5.87
C LEU A 81 11.31 -9.42 -5.48
N ALA A 82 10.35 -9.53 -4.56
CA ALA A 82 9.76 -10.83 -4.21
C ALA A 82 9.00 -11.43 -5.40
N ALA A 83 8.30 -10.62 -6.19
CA ALA A 83 7.57 -11.06 -7.37
C ALA A 83 8.47 -11.60 -8.49
N THR A 84 9.70 -11.09 -8.62
CA THR A 84 10.67 -11.61 -9.60
C THR A 84 11.35 -12.89 -9.14
N ARG A 85 11.30 -13.21 -7.84
CA ARG A 85 11.94 -14.40 -7.24
C ARG A 85 10.96 -15.51 -6.91
N PHE A 86 9.70 -15.18 -6.64
CA PHE A 86 8.65 -16.12 -6.25
C PHE A 86 7.44 -15.98 -7.15
N GLN A 87 6.79 -17.10 -7.46
CA GLN A 87 5.59 -17.11 -8.27
C GLN A 87 4.35 -16.76 -7.43
N LEU A 88 4.09 -15.45 -7.32
CA LEU A 88 3.03 -14.87 -6.47
C LEU A 88 1.72 -14.64 -7.25
N THR A 89 1.37 -15.57 -8.13
CA THR A 89 0.20 -15.45 -9.01
C THR A 89 -1.10 -15.86 -8.34
N GLU A 90 -1.03 -16.78 -7.37
CA GLU A 90 -2.17 -17.34 -6.65
C GLU A 90 -2.68 -16.40 -5.54
N ALA A 91 -3.97 -16.51 -5.20
CA ALA A 91 -4.60 -15.67 -4.17
C ALA A 91 -3.94 -15.80 -2.79
N GLY A 92 -3.53 -17.01 -2.40
CA GLY A 92 -2.89 -17.28 -1.11
C GLY A 92 -1.56 -16.52 -0.91
N PRO A 93 -0.56 -16.69 -1.81
CA PRO A 93 0.67 -15.91 -1.79
C PRO A 93 0.44 -14.40 -1.83
N ARG A 94 -0.52 -13.90 -2.62
CA ARG A 94 -0.86 -12.46 -2.66
C ARG A 94 -1.39 -11.96 -1.33
N LEU A 95 -2.23 -12.74 -0.66
CA LEU A 95 -2.73 -12.42 0.68
C LEU A 95 -1.56 -12.27 1.66
N LEU A 96 -0.62 -13.22 1.66
CA LEU A 96 0.57 -13.18 2.53
C LEU A 96 1.44 -11.95 2.24
N VAL A 97 1.66 -11.63 0.97
CA VAL A 97 2.44 -10.46 0.56
C VAL A 97 1.77 -9.17 1.02
N LEU A 98 0.45 -9.05 0.90
CA LEU A 98 -0.28 -7.87 1.36
C LEU A 98 -0.23 -7.72 2.88
N VAL A 99 -0.41 -8.82 3.63
CA VAL A 99 -0.25 -8.82 5.09
C VAL A 99 1.17 -8.37 5.47
N ALA A 100 2.18 -8.96 4.85
CA ALA A 100 3.58 -8.62 5.10
C ALA A 100 3.87 -7.16 4.74
N ALA A 101 3.38 -6.66 3.60
CA ALA A 101 3.56 -5.28 3.17
C ALA A 101 2.97 -4.28 4.17
N VAL A 102 1.76 -4.55 4.71
CA VAL A 102 1.15 -3.69 5.74
C VAL A 102 1.98 -3.70 7.02
N VAL A 103 2.42 -4.88 7.48
CA VAL A 103 3.23 -4.99 8.70
C VAL A 103 4.56 -4.26 8.53
N VAL A 104 5.25 -4.48 7.41
CA VAL A 104 6.53 -3.84 7.11
C VAL A 104 6.37 -2.33 6.97
N ASP A 105 5.33 -1.83 6.30
CA ASP A 105 5.09 -0.38 6.16
C ASP A 105 4.90 0.28 7.55
N VAL A 106 4.10 -0.32 8.43
CA VAL A 106 3.89 0.19 9.80
C VAL A 106 5.19 0.16 10.62
N LEU A 107 5.96 -0.93 10.54
CA LEU A 107 7.22 -1.06 11.27
C LEU A 107 8.28 -0.07 10.76
N LEU A 108 8.43 0.07 9.44
CA LEU A 108 9.37 1.01 8.84
C LEU A 108 9.00 2.46 9.18
N LEU A 109 7.72 2.81 9.09
CA LEU A 109 7.26 4.16 9.43
C LEU A 109 7.55 4.46 10.90
N GLY A 110 7.24 3.53 11.80
CA GLY A 110 7.51 3.67 13.24
C GLY A 110 9.01 3.74 13.57
N ALA A 111 9.84 2.98 12.86
CA ALA A 111 11.29 3.01 13.03
C ALA A 111 11.89 4.33 12.54
N LEU A 112 11.53 4.77 11.33
CA LEU A 112 11.97 6.05 10.78
C LEU A 112 11.52 7.21 11.66
N ALA A 113 10.27 7.22 12.09
CA ALA A 113 9.76 8.27 12.98
C ALA A 113 10.57 8.35 14.28
N ALA A 114 10.92 7.21 14.88
CA ALA A 114 11.75 7.16 16.08
C ALA A 114 13.17 7.70 15.85
N MET A 115 13.76 7.50 14.67
CA MET A 115 15.09 8.05 14.33
C MET A 115 15.08 9.59 14.25
N PHE A 116 13.92 10.18 13.95
CA PHE A 116 13.75 11.63 13.84
C PHE A 116 13.04 12.25 15.06
N ASP A 117 12.88 11.50 16.16
CA ASP A 117 12.16 11.91 17.37
C ASP A 117 10.71 12.37 17.09
N ILE A 118 10.10 11.82 16.04
CA ILE A 118 8.72 12.10 15.64
C ILE A 118 7.80 11.11 16.35
N THR A 119 6.84 11.62 17.12
CA THR A 119 5.83 10.77 17.74
C THR A 119 4.74 10.41 16.72
N VAL A 120 4.72 9.14 16.30
CA VAL A 120 3.63 8.56 15.50
C VAL A 120 2.80 7.61 16.36
N GLY A 121 1.48 7.69 16.21
CA GLY A 121 0.57 6.80 16.92
C GLY A 121 0.79 5.35 16.52
N ARG A 122 1.28 4.51 17.45
CA ARG A 122 1.40 3.07 17.21
C ARG A 122 0.03 2.41 17.27
N PRO A 123 -0.37 1.63 16.25
CA PRO A 123 -1.60 0.87 16.33
C PRO A 123 -1.47 -0.21 17.42
N SER A 124 -2.58 -0.53 18.08
CA SER A 124 -2.67 -1.72 18.93
C SER A 124 -2.48 -2.99 18.09
N VAL A 125 -2.13 -4.11 18.71
CA VAL A 125 -1.98 -5.40 18.02
C VAL A 125 -3.25 -5.76 17.23
N ALA A 126 -4.42 -5.59 17.85
CA ALA A 126 -5.70 -5.79 17.19
C ALA A 126 -5.92 -4.80 16.02
N GLY A 127 -5.49 -3.54 16.18
CA GLY A 127 -5.55 -2.55 15.10
C GLY A 127 -4.66 -2.89 13.92
N LEU A 128 -3.44 -3.39 14.16
CA LEU A 128 -2.54 -3.85 13.12
C LEU A 128 -3.10 -5.10 12.42
N ALA A 129 -3.62 -6.07 13.18
CA ALA A 129 -4.25 -7.26 12.62
C ALA A 129 -5.46 -6.90 11.74
N GLY A 130 -6.32 -5.99 12.20
CA GLY A 130 -7.46 -5.50 11.44
C GLY A 130 -7.05 -4.77 10.16
N ARG A 131 -6.02 -3.92 10.22
CA ARG A 131 -5.42 -3.26 9.04
C ARG A 131 -4.89 -4.28 8.04
N ALA A 132 -4.08 -5.23 8.49
CA ALA A 132 -3.48 -6.24 7.63
C ALA A 132 -4.56 -7.12 6.98
N ALA A 133 -5.54 -7.59 7.76
CA ALA A 133 -6.63 -8.41 7.25
C ALA A 133 -7.48 -7.65 6.21
N LEU A 134 -7.90 -6.42 6.52
CA LEU A 134 -8.74 -5.62 5.63
C LEU A 134 -8.04 -5.35 4.30
N ASN A 135 -6.80 -4.84 4.34
CA ASN A 135 -6.06 -4.51 3.13
C ASN A 135 -5.67 -5.76 2.34
N ALA A 136 -5.35 -6.87 2.99
CA ALA A 136 -5.05 -8.11 2.29
C ALA A 136 -6.27 -8.68 1.56
N VAL A 137 -7.42 -8.75 2.22
CA VAL A 137 -8.66 -9.24 1.61
C VAL A 137 -9.08 -8.34 0.45
N LEU A 138 -9.14 -7.02 0.69
CA LEU A 138 -9.53 -6.07 -0.35
C LEU A 138 -8.52 -6.04 -1.51
N GLY A 139 -7.23 -6.13 -1.22
CA GLY A 139 -6.17 -6.18 -2.22
C GLY A 139 -6.31 -7.40 -3.13
N VAL A 140 -6.48 -8.60 -2.58
CA VAL A 140 -6.68 -9.82 -3.37
C VAL A 140 -7.92 -9.70 -4.27
N VAL A 141 -9.05 -9.25 -3.71
CA VAL A 141 -10.30 -9.06 -4.47
C VAL A 141 -10.10 -8.05 -5.61
N LEU A 142 -9.44 -6.92 -5.35
CA LEU A 142 -9.18 -5.90 -6.36
C LEU A 142 -8.25 -6.42 -7.46
N PHE A 143 -7.21 -7.17 -7.10
CA PHE A 143 -6.24 -7.69 -8.07
C PHE A 143 -6.89 -8.70 -9.01
N GLU A 144 -7.72 -9.61 -8.47
CA GLU A 144 -8.53 -10.54 -9.25
C GLU A 144 -9.47 -9.84 -10.25
N ILE A 145 -10.17 -8.79 -9.79
CA ILE A 145 -11.07 -8.00 -10.66
C ILE A 145 -10.27 -7.33 -11.77
N MET A 146 -9.10 -6.75 -11.45
CA MET A 146 -8.26 -6.07 -12.44
C MET A 146 -7.72 -7.05 -13.48
N GLU A 147 -7.23 -8.21 -13.06
CA GLU A 147 -6.72 -9.24 -13.97
C GLU A 147 -7.82 -9.76 -14.91
N ARG A 148 -9.01 -10.02 -14.37
CA ARG A 148 -10.17 -10.43 -15.19
C ARG A 148 -10.53 -9.39 -16.25
N ARG A 149 -10.51 -8.10 -15.90
CA ARG A 149 -10.78 -7.00 -16.85
C ARG A 149 -9.71 -6.90 -17.94
N VAL A 150 -8.44 -7.03 -17.57
CA VAL A 150 -7.33 -7.02 -18.54
C VAL A 150 -7.46 -8.21 -19.51
N MET A 151 -7.80 -9.39 -18.99
CA MET A 151 -8.04 -10.59 -19.81
C MET A 151 -9.24 -10.43 -20.74
N SER A 152 -10.34 -9.84 -20.26
CA SER A 152 -11.54 -9.58 -21.07
C SER A 152 -11.25 -8.62 -22.23
N LYS A 153 -10.41 -7.60 -22.02
CA LYS A 153 -10.07 -6.62 -23.05
C LYS A 153 -9.11 -7.16 -24.13
N ARG A 154 -8.50 -8.32 -23.87
CA ARG A 154 -7.60 -9.02 -24.81
C ARG A 154 -8.31 -10.05 -25.69
N ARG A 155 -9.60 -10.34 -25.46
CA ARG A 155 -10.38 -11.19 -26.36
C ARG A 155 -10.92 -10.32 -27.51
N PRO A 156 -10.55 -10.62 -28.78
CA PRO A 156 -10.98 -9.87 -29.95
C PRO A 156 -12.48 -10.02 -30.22
#